data_AF-A0A965GTU5-F1
#
_entry.id   AF-A0A965GTU5-F1
#
_cell.length_a   1.000
_cell.length_b   1.000
_cell.length_c   1.000
_cell.angle_alpha   90.00
_cell.angle_beta   90.00
_cell.angle_gamma   90.00
#
_symmetry.space_group_name_H-M   'P 1'
#
loop_
_entity.id
_entity.type
_entity.pdbx_description
1 polymer ?
#
loop_
_entity_poly.entity_id
_entity_poly.type
_entity_poly.pdbx_seq_one_letter_code
_entity_poly.pdbx_strand_id
1 'polypeptide(L)'
;HMQKGRVVIFGAGAGLPYFSTDTVAAQRALEIHAEEVLVAKNGVDGVYSADPKKDPKAKKLEALTYQEALVQGLKVVDSTAFSLCMDNNIPMVVFGMQPEGNITKALLGKKLGTRVSS
;
A
#
# COMPACT_ATOMS: atom_id res chain seq x y z
N HIS A 1 -13.79 -16.29 -9.21
CA HIS A 1 -13.61 -15.46 -10.42
C HIS A 1 -12.15 -15.38 -10.85
N MET A 2 -11.22 -15.06 -9.95
CA MET A 2 -9.78 -14.91 -10.25
C MET A 2 -9.13 -16.18 -10.84
N GLN A 3 -9.48 -17.36 -10.34
CA GLN A 3 -9.02 -18.66 -10.89
C GLN A 3 -9.35 -18.87 -12.39
N LYS A 4 -10.26 -18.06 -12.97
CA LYS A 4 -10.61 -18.08 -14.39
C LYS A 4 -9.88 -17.00 -15.20
N GLY A 5 -8.81 -16.40 -14.66
CA GLY A 5 -8.04 -15.33 -15.31
C GLY A 5 -8.79 -14.00 -15.45
N ARG A 6 -9.81 -13.75 -14.61
CA ARG A 6 -10.64 -12.54 -14.69
C ARG A 6 -10.13 -11.49 -13.74
N VAL A 7 -10.08 -10.24 -14.20
CA VAL A 7 -9.95 -9.06 -13.33
C VAL A 7 -11.22 -8.93 -12.48
N VAL A 8 -11.06 -8.75 -11.18
CA VAL A 8 -12.15 -8.58 -10.23
C VAL A 8 -12.05 -7.17 -9.64
N ILE A 9 -13.16 -6.44 -9.70
CA ILE A 9 -13.30 -5.11 -9.08
C ILE A 9 -14.22 -5.28 -7.87
N PHE A 10 -13.71 -4.93 -6.69
CA PHE A 10 -14.51 -4.91 -5.47
C PHE A 10 -15.24 -3.58 -5.34
N GLY A 11 -16.58 -3.62 -5.33
CA GLY A 11 -17.44 -2.44 -5.13
C GLY A 11 -17.97 -2.34 -3.69
N ALA A 12 -18.59 -1.20 -3.38
CA ALA A 12 -19.28 -0.90 -2.12
C ALA A 12 -18.44 -0.91 -0.82
N GLY A 13 -17.12 -1.10 -0.89
CA GLY A 13 -16.26 -1.08 0.29
C GLY A 13 -16.64 -2.17 1.29
N ALA A 14 -16.79 -1.80 2.56
CA ALA A 14 -17.28 -2.70 3.61
C ALA A 14 -18.81 -2.84 3.60
N GLY A 15 -19.53 -1.97 2.87
CA GLY A 15 -20.98 -1.82 3.01
C GLY A 15 -21.42 -1.22 4.35
N LEU A 16 -20.48 -0.71 5.15
CA LEU A 16 -20.67 -0.19 6.51
C LEU A 16 -19.96 1.16 6.68
N PRO A 17 -20.50 2.09 7.49
CA PRO A 17 -19.82 3.34 7.82
C PRO A 17 -18.57 3.10 8.67
N TYR A 18 -17.71 4.11 8.76
CA TYR A 18 -16.47 4.14 9.57
C TYR A 18 -15.30 3.26 9.08
N PHE A 19 -15.44 2.59 7.94
CA PHE A 19 -14.33 1.88 7.29
C PHE A 19 -13.75 2.70 6.14
N SER A 20 -12.42 2.79 6.08
CA SER A 20 -11.73 3.42 4.96
C SER A 20 -11.65 2.44 3.76
N THR A 21 -11.37 2.98 2.58
CA THR A 21 -11.03 2.17 1.40
C THR A 21 -9.78 1.33 1.62
N ASP A 22 -8.77 1.87 2.31
CA ASP A 22 -7.51 1.20 2.61
C ASP A 22 -7.75 -0.04 3.50
N THR A 23 -8.60 0.08 4.53
CA THR A 23 -8.97 -1.04 5.43
C THR A 23 -9.66 -2.15 4.65
N VAL A 24 -10.62 -1.79 3.79
CA VAL A 24 -11.34 -2.77 2.97
C VAL A 24 -10.40 -3.43 1.97
N ALA A 25 -9.47 -2.69 1.36
CA ALA A 25 -8.50 -3.24 0.44
C ALA A 25 -7.61 -4.30 1.13
N ALA A 26 -7.11 -4.01 2.33
CA ALA A 26 -6.35 -4.97 3.14
C ALA A 26 -7.19 -6.20 3.51
N GLN A 27 -8.44 -6.01 3.94
CA GLN A 27 -9.36 -7.11 4.23
C GLN A 27 -9.60 -8.00 3.00
N ARG A 28 -9.91 -7.42 1.83
CA ARG A 28 -10.15 -8.20 0.62
C ARG A 28 -8.89 -8.90 0.14
N ALA A 29 -7.71 -8.28 0.29
CA ALA A 29 -6.44 -8.93 0.01
C ALA A 29 -6.24 -10.20 0.85
N LEU A 30 -6.60 -10.17 2.14
CA LEU A 30 -6.56 -11.34 3.02
C LEU A 30 -7.51 -12.45 2.56
N GLU A 31 -8.77 -12.11 2.30
CA GLU A 31 -9.81 -13.07 1.93
C GLU A 31 -9.54 -13.78 0.59
N ILE A 32 -8.84 -13.11 -0.34
CA ILE A 32 -8.48 -13.69 -1.63
C ILE A 32 -7.09 -14.32 -1.63
N HIS A 33 -6.39 -14.29 -0.49
CA HIS A 33 -5.00 -14.74 -0.34
C HIS A 33 -4.05 -14.04 -1.33
N ALA A 34 -4.16 -12.71 -1.44
CA ALA A 34 -3.23 -11.93 -2.23
C ALA A 34 -1.82 -11.98 -1.63
N GLU A 35 -0.82 -12.05 -2.51
CA GLU A 35 0.59 -12.05 -2.11
C GLU A 35 1.08 -10.66 -1.68
N GLU A 36 0.41 -9.60 -2.12
CA GLU A 36 0.84 -8.22 -1.92
C GLU A 36 -0.29 -7.21 -2.14
N VAL A 37 -0.24 -6.10 -1.39
CA VAL A 37 -1.11 -4.94 -1.59
C VAL A 37 -0.36 -3.80 -2.29
N LEU A 38 -0.77 -3.46 -3.50
CA LEU A 38 -0.25 -2.32 -4.25
C LEU A 38 -1.05 -1.05 -3.91
N VAL A 39 -0.41 -0.08 -3.26
CA VAL A 39 -1.01 1.18 -2.84
C VAL A 39 -0.53 2.31 -3.75
N ALA A 40 -1.36 2.65 -4.72
CA ALA A 40 -1.07 3.73 -5.67
C ALA A 40 -1.47 5.09 -5.07
N LYS A 41 -0.53 6.04 -5.04
CA LYS A 41 -0.74 7.41 -4.54
C LYS A 41 -0.66 8.42 -5.68
N ASN A 42 -1.39 9.52 -5.52
CA ASN A 42 -1.29 10.69 -6.39
C ASN A 42 -0.47 11.78 -5.69
N GLY A 43 0.58 12.28 -6.35
CA GLY A 43 1.43 13.37 -5.85
C GLY A 43 2.56 12.99 -4.87
N VAL A 44 2.67 11.72 -4.47
CA VAL A 44 3.85 11.15 -3.80
C VAL A 44 4.19 9.81 -4.43
N ASP A 45 5.47 9.47 -4.49
CA ASP A 45 5.96 8.29 -5.20
C ASP A 45 6.48 7.18 -4.27
N GLY A 46 6.26 7.28 -2.96
CA GLY A 46 6.66 6.30 -1.95
C GLY A 46 6.44 6.83 -0.52
N VAL A 47 7.01 6.12 0.45
CA VAL A 47 7.08 6.55 1.85
C VAL A 47 8.38 7.31 2.07
N TYR A 48 8.30 8.42 2.80
CA TYR A 48 9.42 9.30 3.10
C TYR A 48 9.67 9.36 4.60
N SER A 49 10.92 9.61 5.00
CA SER A 49 11.33 9.77 6.40
C SER A 49 10.65 10.95 7.13
N ALA A 50 10.14 11.92 6.37
CA ALA A 50 9.36 13.07 6.82
C ALA A 50 8.44 13.53 5.67
N ASP A 51 7.52 14.47 5.92
CA ASP A 51 6.69 15.04 4.85
C ASP A 51 7.56 15.82 3.84
N PRO A 52 7.74 15.33 2.60
CA PRO A 52 8.65 15.96 1.63
C PRO A 52 8.17 17.33 1.15
N LYS A 53 6.91 17.70 1.43
CA LYS A 53 6.39 19.05 1.16
C LYS A 53 6.79 20.07 2.23
N LYS A 54 7.19 19.60 3.42
CA LYS A 54 7.52 20.43 4.58
C LYS A 54 8.99 20.36 4.95
N ASP A 55 9.61 19.20 4.76
CA ASP A 55 11.01 18.96 5.07
C ASP A 55 11.82 18.69 3.78
N PRO A 56 12.69 19.61 3.35
CA PRO A 56 13.54 19.41 2.18
C PRO A 56 14.60 18.31 2.38
N LYS A 57 14.84 17.86 3.62
CA LYS A 57 15.72 16.73 3.93
C LYS A 57 15.00 15.39 3.94
N ALA A 58 13.69 15.35 3.69
CA ALA A 58 12.93 14.12 3.62
C ALA A 58 13.51 13.18 2.55
N LYS A 59 13.84 11.95 2.94
CA LYS A 59 14.38 10.93 2.05
C LYS A 59 13.32 9.88 1.78
N LYS A 60 13.15 9.51 0.50
CA LYS A 60 12.34 8.36 0.13
C LYS A 60 13.01 7.09 0.63
N LEU A 61 12.23 6.22 1.27
CA LEU A 61 12.67 4.92 1.75
C LEU A 61 12.42 3.90 0.64
N GLU A 62 13.39 3.05 0.29
CA GLU A 62 13.17 2.00 -0.72
C GLU A 62 12.41 0.81 -0.13
N ALA A 63 12.73 0.47 1.12
CA ALA A 63 12.06 -0.54 1.91
C ALA A 63 12.08 -0.14 3.38
N LEU A 64 11.13 -0.65 4.14
CA LEU A 64 11.10 -0.60 5.60
C LEU A 64 10.24 -1.72 6.16
N THR A 65 10.44 -2.03 7.43
CA THR A 65 9.56 -2.96 8.13
C THR A 65 8.30 -2.27 8.64
N TYR A 66 7.24 -3.04 8.90
CA TYR A 66 6.06 -2.53 9.61
C TYR A 66 6.43 -1.92 10.97
N GLN A 67 7.35 -2.57 11.69
CA GLN A 67 7.81 -2.07 12.99
C GLN A 67 8.56 -0.74 12.86
N GLU A 68 9.45 -0.60 11.87
CA GLU A 68 10.14 0.67 11.61
C GLU A 68 9.17 1.80 11.27
N ALA A 69 8.18 1.53 10.42
CA ALA A 69 7.18 2.55 10.06
C ALA A 69 6.36 2.98 11.27
N LEU A 70 6.01 2.04 12.16
CA LEU A 70 5.28 2.31 13.40
C LEU A 70 6.11 3.16 14.36
N VAL A 71 7.37 2.76 14.62
CA VAL A 71 8.28 3.47 15.53
C VAL A 71 8.57 4.89 15.05
N GLN A 72 8.71 5.08 13.73
CA GLN A 72 8.93 6.39 13.12
C GLN A 72 7.65 7.20 12.92
N GLY A 73 6.46 6.63 13.21
CA GLY A 73 5.17 7.30 13.03
C GLY A 73 4.86 7.65 11.58
N LEU A 74 5.33 6.85 10.62
CA LEU A 74 5.17 7.11 9.20
C LEU A 74 3.73 6.79 8.76
N LYS A 75 3.07 7.76 8.12
CA LYS A 75 1.70 7.62 7.63
C LYS A 75 1.67 6.99 6.25
N VAL A 76 1.62 5.67 6.19
CA VAL A 76 1.63 4.87 4.95
C VAL A 76 0.21 4.72 4.38
N VAL A 77 -0.67 4.15 5.20
CA VAL A 77 -2.13 3.97 5.01
C VAL A 77 -2.82 4.26 6.34
N ASP A 78 -4.15 4.13 6.43
CA ASP A 78 -4.81 4.20 7.73
C ASP A 78 -4.31 3.09 8.68
N SER A 79 -4.40 3.33 9.98
CA SER A 79 -3.84 2.44 11.01
C SER A 79 -4.45 1.04 11.00
N THR A 80 -5.74 0.90 10.65
CA THR A 80 -6.42 -0.39 10.64
C THR A 80 -5.93 -1.24 9.49
N ALA A 81 -5.82 -0.66 8.29
CA ALA A 81 -5.23 -1.33 7.13
C ALA A 81 -3.78 -1.75 7.40
N PHE A 82 -3.01 -0.85 8.04
CA PHE A 82 -1.62 -1.10 8.40
C PHE A 82 -1.48 -2.31 9.34
N SER A 83 -2.23 -2.34 10.44
CA SER A 83 -2.22 -3.47 11.38
C SER A 83 -2.69 -4.77 10.72
N LEU A 84 -3.75 -4.74 9.89
CA LEU A 84 -4.23 -5.93 9.18
C LEU A 84 -3.14 -6.55 8.31
N CYS A 85 -2.39 -5.75 7.55
CA CYS A 85 -1.30 -6.25 6.73
C CYS A 85 -0.12 -6.75 7.58
N MET A 86 0.24 -6.02 8.64
CA MET A 86 1.32 -6.39 9.56
C MET A 86 1.05 -7.73 10.25
N ASP A 87 -0.12 -7.87 10.88
CA ASP A 87 -0.49 -9.05 11.68
C ASP A 87 -0.59 -10.32 10.83
N ASN A 88 -0.87 -10.16 9.53
CA ASN A 88 -1.02 -11.27 8.58
C ASN A 88 0.16 -11.41 7.62
N ASN A 89 1.25 -10.67 7.83
CA ASN A 89 2.47 -10.70 7.01
C ASN A 89 2.20 -10.51 5.50
N ILE A 90 1.22 -9.68 5.12
CA ILE A 90 0.99 -9.33 3.72
C ILE A 90 1.78 -8.07 3.39
N PRO A 91 2.83 -8.14 2.54
CA PRO A 91 3.59 -6.96 2.14
C PRO A 91 2.71 -5.92 1.42
N MET A 92 3.14 -4.66 1.51
CA MET A 92 2.57 -3.57 0.72
C MET A 92 3.64 -2.84 -0.07
N VAL A 93 3.26 -2.31 -1.23
CA VAL A 93 4.12 -1.43 -2.04
C VAL A 93 3.39 -0.11 -2.22
N VAL A 94 3.94 0.95 -1.64
CA VAL A 94 3.45 2.31 -1.84
C VAL A 94 4.21 2.95 -2.97
N PHE A 95 3.52 3.36 -4.03
CA PHE A 95 4.15 3.93 -5.23
C PHE A 95 3.30 5.04 -5.84
N GLY A 96 3.94 5.88 -6.65
CA GLY A 96 3.27 6.94 -7.39
C GLY A 96 2.64 6.44 -8.68
N MET A 97 1.39 6.83 -8.95
CA MET A 97 0.69 6.49 -10.20
C MET A 97 1.31 7.11 -11.46
N GLN A 98 2.05 8.21 -11.29
CA GLN A 98 2.68 8.96 -12.37
C GLN A 98 4.18 8.70 -12.42
N PRO A 99 4.82 8.73 -13.60
CA PRO A 99 4.22 8.96 -14.92
C PRO A 99 3.50 7.72 -15.47
N GLU A 100 2.95 7.83 -16.68
CA GLU A 100 2.35 6.72 -17.42
C GLU A 100 3.23 5.45 -17.40
N GLY A 101 2.59 4.30 -17.21
CA GLY A 101 3.25 3.00 -17.12
C GLY A 101 3.71 2.59 -15.72
N ASN A 102 3.66 3.47 -14.71
CA ASN A 102 4.03 3.08 -13.33
C ASN A 102 3.13 1.99 -12.74
N ILE A 103 1.82 2.04 -13.00
CA ILE A 103 0.88 0.99 -12.56
C ILE A 103 1.28 -0.37 -13.17
N THR A 104 1.55 -0.40 -14.47
CA THR A 104 1.99 -1.63 -15.16
C THR A 104 3.31 -2.15 -14.60
N LYS A 105 4.29 -1.26 -14.37
CA LYS A 105 5.57 -1.64 -13.78
C LYS A 105 5.41 -2.22 -12.38
N ALA A 106 4.52 -1.65 -11.55
CA ALA A 106 4.22 -2.16 -10.22
C ALA A 106 3.58 -3.55 -10.28
N LEU A 107 2.59 -3.75 -11.16
CA LEU A 107 1.97 -5.06 -11.40
C LEU A 107 2.95 -6.13 -11.91
N LEU A 108 3.99 -5.72 -12.64
CA LEU A 108 5.06 -6.60 -13.12
C LEU A 108 6.20 -6.81 -12.09
N GLY A 109 6.02 -6.36 -10.84
CA GLY A 109 7.00 -6.54 -9.77
C GLY A 109 8.30 -5.72 -9.94
N LYS A 110 8.29 -4.66 -10.76
CA LYS A 110 9.45 -3.76 -10.84
C LYS A 110 9.58 -2.97 -9.55
N LYS A 111 10.82 -2.77 -9.08
CA LYS A 111 11.10 -1.95 -7.90
C LYS A 111 10.63 -0.51 -8.13
N LEU A 112 9.53 -0.15 -7.48
CA LEU A 112 8.92 1.17 -7.52
C LEU A 112 8.50 1.58 -6.11
N GLY A 113 8.66 2.86 -5.82
CA GLY A 113 8.29 3.45 -4.54
C GLY A 113 8.94 2.75 -3.35
N THR A 114 8.12 2.32 -2.41
CA THR A 114 8.56 1.78 -1.13
C THR A 114 7.86 0.48 -0.81
N ARG A 115 8.63 -0.56 -0.50
CA ARG A 115 8.11 -1.82 0.02
C ARG A 115 8.03 -1.79 1.55
N VAL A 116 6.88 -2.14 2.12
CA VAL A 116 6.72 -2.39 3.55
C VAL A 116 6.44 -3.88 3.76
N SER A 117 7.21 -4.53 4.62
CA SER A 117 7.02 -5.94 4.97
C SER A 117 7.40 -6.21 6.43
N SER A 118 7.23 -7.43 6.91
CA SER A 118 7.79 -7.84 8.21
C SER A 118 9.31 -7.87 8.17
#